data_AF-A0A9J5YJG6-F1
#
_entry.id   AF-A0A9J5YJG6-F1
#
_cell.length_a   1.000
_cell.length_b   1.000
_cell.length_c   1.000
_cell.angle_alpha   90.00
_cell.angle_beta   90.00
_cell.angle_gamma   90.00
#
_symmetry.space_group_name_H-M   'P 1'
#
loop_
_entity.id
_entity.type
_entity.pdbx_description
1 polymer ?
#
loop_
_entity_poly.entity_id
_entity_poly.type
_entity_poly.pdbx_seq_one_letter_code
_entity_poly.pdbx_strand_id
1 'polypeptide(L)' 'MATNSSSHSPRTVEEIFKDFSARHAAVLRALTSDVEEFYSQCDPERDNLCLYGHPNNSWEVAVPAEEVPPELPEPNV' A
#
# COMPACT_ATOMS: atom_id res chain seq x y z
N MET A 1 6.52 17.14 14.45
CA MET A 1 7.82 16.79 13.83
C MET A 1 7.52 15.78 12.74
N ALA A 2 7.40 16.23 11.49
CA ALA A 2 7.15 15.34 10.36
C ALA A 2 8.47 14.67 9.98
N THR A 3 8.56 13.36 10.16
CA THR A 3 9.71 12.59 9.70
C THR A 3 9.63 12.51 8.18
N ASN A 4 10.43 13.33 7.51
CA ASN A 4 10.69 13.26 6.09
C ASN A 4 11.35 11.91 5.78
N SER A 5 10.56 10.88 5.48
CA SER A 5 11.07 9.62 4.96
C SER A 5 11.44 9.86 3.51
N SER A 6 12.71 10.15 3.27
CA SER A 6 13.32 10.13 1.94
C SER A 6 13.19 8.72 1.36
N SER A 7 12.04 8.45 0.74
CA SER A 7 11.77 7.32 -0.13
C SER A 7 12.79 7.38 -1.26
N HIS A 8 13.90 6.67 -1.09
CA HIS A 8 14.84 6.44 -2.18
C HIS A 8 14.09 5.67 -3.25
N SER A 9 13.57 6.37 -4.25
CA SER A 9 12.89 5.75 -5.38
C SER A 9 13.85 4.70 -5.96
N PRO A 10 13.44 3.43 -6.06
CA PRO A 10 14.32 2.37 -6.56
C PRO A 10 14.75 2.70 -7.99
N ARG A 11 16.06 2.62 -8.27
CA ARG A 11 16.65 3.04 -9.56
C ARG A 11 17.24 1.89 -10.37
N THR A 12 17.49 0.73 -9.75
CA THR A 12 17.93 -0.49 -10.45
C THR A 12 16.80 -1.51 -10.58
N VAL A 13 16.94 -2.47 -11.49
CA VAL A 13 15.97 -3.56 -11.66
C VAL A 13 15.82 -4.38 -10.38
N GLU A 14 16.94 -4.63 -9.69
CA GLU A 14 16.98 -5.37 -8.44
C GLU A 14 16.25 -4.63 -7.32
N GLU A 15 16.43 -3.31 -7.22
CA GLU A 15 15.74 -2.48 -6.24
C GLU A 15 14.23 -2.42 -6.54
N ILE A 16 13.85 -2.26 -7.81
CA ILE A 16 12.45 -2.24 -8.25
C ILE A 16 11.79 -3.59 -7.95
N PHE A 17 12.45 -4.69 -8.28
CA PHE A 17 11.91 -6.03 -8.03
C PHE A 17 11.78 -6.33 -6.54
N LYS A 18 12.73 -5.87 -5.72
CA LYS A 18 12.66 -5.98 -4.26
C LYS A 18 11.48 -5.20 -3.69
N ASP A 19 11.28 -3.96 -4.15
CA ASP A 19 10.14 -3.11 -3.76
C ASP A 19 8.81 -3.79 -4.13
N PHE A 20 8.67 -4.20 -5.40
CA PHE A 20 7.50 -4.94 -5.89
C PHE A 20 7.21 -6.18 -5.04
N SER A 21 8.23 -7.00 -4.78
CA SER A 21 8.08 -8.24 -4.03
C SER A 21 7.59 -8.00 -2.61
N ALA A 22 8.09 -6.96 -1.95
CA ALA A 22 7.68 -6.60 -0.59
C ALA A 22 6.23 -6.12 -0.52
N ARG A 23 5.84 -5.24 -1.45
CA ARG A 23 4.45 -4.75 -1.54
C ARG A 23 3.48 -5.88 -1.88
N HIS A 24 3.85 -6.74 -2.83
CA HIS A 24 3.05 -7.91 -3.21
C HIS A 24 2.88 -8.89 -2.04
N ALA A 25 3.95 -9.16 -1.29
CA ALA A 25 3.88 -9.99 -0.09
C ALA A 25 2.92 -9.40 0.98
N ALA A 26 2.91 -8.08 1.14
CA ALA A 26 2.00 -7.41 2.06
C ALA A 26 0.53 -7.57 1.65
N VAL A 27 0.21 -7.34 0.37
CA VAL A 27 -1.14 -7.53 -0.19
C VAL A 27 -1.59 -8.98 -0.07
N LEU A 28 -0.71 -9.93 -0.42
CA LEU A 28 -1.01 -11.35 -0.24
C LEU A 28 -1.31 -11.69 1.22
N ARG A 29 -0.55 -11.16 2.17
CA ARG A 29 -0.79 -11.40 3.59
C ARG A 29 -2.14 -10.85 4.04
N ALA A 30 -2.50 -9.63 3.63
CA ALA A 30 -3.80 -9.03 3.89
C ALA A 30 -4.96 -9.90 3.40
N LEU A 31 -4.82 -10.49 2.21
CA LEU A 31 -5.84 -11.32 1.57
C LEU A 31 -5.83 -12.79 2.01
N THR A 32 -4.89 -13.20 2.88
CA THR A 32 -4.76 -14.60 3.32
C THR A 32 -4.66 -14.73 4.83
N SER A 33 -3.49 -14.46 5.42
CA SER A 33 -3.23 -14.63 6.85
C SER A 33 -3.99 -13.60 7.70
N ASP A 34 -4.10 -12.37 7.21
CA ASP A 34 -4.67 -11.24 7.97
C ASP A 34 -6.10 -10.91 7.50
N VAL A 35 -6.80 -11.88 6.87
CA VAL A 35 -8.08 -11.64 6.19
C VAL A 35 -9.18 -11.11 7.11
N GLU A 36 -9.20 -11.53 8.38
CA GLU A 36 -10.17 -11.05 9.37
C GLU A 36 -9.91 -9.58 9.74
N GLU A 37 -8.64 -9.22 9.92
CA GLU A 37 -8.23 -7.84 10.20
C GLU A 37 -8.53 -6.94 9.00
N PHE A 38 -8.19 -7.38 7.80
CA PHE A 38 -8.50 -6.69 6.55
C PHE A 38 -10.01 -6.46 6.42
N TYR A 39 -10.83 -7.51 6.58
CA TYR A 39 -12.28 -7.39 6.47
C TYR A 39 -12.87 -6.41 7.50
N SER A 40 -12.35 -6.41 8.73
CA SER A 40 -12.81 -5.49 9.78
C SER A 40 -12.52 -4.02 9.48
N GLN A 41 -11.50 -3.73 8.66
CA GLN A 41 -11.14 -2.37 8.25
C GLN A 41 -11.92 -1.88 7.02
N CYS A 42 -12.53 -2.80 6.25
CA CYS A 42 -13.35 -2.53 5.07
C CYS A 42 -14.79 -2.14 5.44
N ASP A 43 -14.94 -1.06 6.20
CA ASP A 43 -16.26 -0.53 6.60
C ASP A 43 -17.04 0.02 5.39
N PRO A 44 -18.24 -0.52 5.07
CA PRO A 44 -19.07 -0.05 3.97
C PRO A 44 -19.57 1.39 4.12
N GLU A 45 -19.55 1.95 5.34
CA GLU A 45 -19.97 3.34 5.59
C GLU A 45 -18.84 4.35 5.32
N ARG A 46 -17.61 3.89 5.10
CA ARG A 46 -16.45 4.74 4.79
C ARG A 46 -16.29 4.90 3.27
N ASP A 47 -15.79 6.07 2.86
CA ASP A 47 -15.56 6.39 1.45
C ASP A 47 -14.49 5.50 0.80
N ASN A 48 -14.70 5.15 -0.48
CA ASN A 48 -13.78 4.51 -1.46
C ASN A 48 -12.44 3.98 -0.92
N LEU A 49 -12.47 3.02 0.02
CA LEU A 49 -11.26 2.49 0.63
C LEU A 49 -10.43 1.67 -0.36
N CYS A 50 -9.10 1.82 -0.28
CA CYS A 50 -8.13 1.06 -1.05
C CYS A 50 -7.19 0.28 -0.13
N LEU A 51 -6.74 -0.89 -0.61
CA LEU A 51 -5.69 -1.69 0.03
C LEU A 51 -4.33 -1.31 -0.55
N TYR A 52 -3.43 -0.85 0.30
CA TYR A 52 -2.06 -0.47 -0.08
C TYR A 52 -1.04 -1.45 0.49
N GLY A 53 -0.09 -1.89 -0.34
CA GLY A 53 1.10 -2.63 0.09
C GLY A 53 2.33 -1.71 0.14
N HIS A 54 3.10 -1.81 1.23
CA HIS A 54 4.26 -0.96 1.50
C HIS A 54 5.60 -1.72 1.36
N PRO A 55 6.72 -1.02 1.06
CA PRO A 55 8.04 -1.64 0.85
C PRO A 55 8.63 -2.35 2.08
N ASN A 56 8.11 -2.04 3.27
CA ASN A 56 8.47 -2.64 4.54
C ASN A 56 7.67 -3.93 4.84
N ASN A 57 6.90 -4.44 3.87
CA ASN A 57 5.97 -5.56 4.00
C ASN A 57 4.76 -5.29 4.92
N SER A 58 4.40 -4.04 5.21
CA SER A 58 3.12 -3.70 5.85
C SER A 58 2.04 -3.44 4.80
N TRP A 59 0.78 -3.59 5.19
CA TRP A 59 -0.37 -3.22 4.38
C TRP A 59 -1.23 -2.22 5.15
N GLU A 60 -2.07 -1.48 4.44
CA GLU A 60 -2.92 -0.43 5.00
C GLU A 60 -4.23 -0.32 4.20
N VAL A 61 -5.35 -0.08 4.90
CA VAL A 61 -6.64 0.28 4.30
C VAL A 61 -6.91 1.76 4.56
N ALA A 62 -6.85 2.56 3.51
CA ALA A 62 -7.01 4.01 3.58
C ALA A 62 -7.82 4.54 2.38
N VAL A 63 -8.37 5.75 2.53
CA VAL A 63 -8.90 6.49 1.38
C VAL A 63 -7.75 6.91 0.46
N PRO A 64 -7.92 6.92 -0.86
CA PRO A 64 -6.96 7.48 -1.78
C PRO A 64 -6.57 8.91 -1.39
N ALA A 65 -5.28 9.23 -1.47
CA ALA A 65 -4.81 10.58 -1.23
C ALA A 65 -5.40 11.53 -2.27
N GLU A 66 -5.98 12.66 -1.84
CA GLU A 66 -6.62 13.66 -2.71
C GLU A 66 -5.61 14.53 -3.52
N GLU A 67 -4.30 14.32 -3.36
CA GLU A 67 -3.27 15.18 -3.95
C GLU A 67 -3.09 14.92 -5.46
N VAL A 68 -3.39 15.96 -6.25
CA VAL A 68 -3.12 16.01 -7.70
C VAL A 68 -1.77 16.71 -7.93
N PRO A 69 -0.72 16.04 -8.46
CA PRO A 69 -0.69 14.68 -8.99
C PRO A 69 -0.17 13.64 -7.97
N PRO A 70 -0.76 12.42 -7.94
CA PRO A 70 -0.30 11.35 -7.07
C PRO A 70 1.10 10.85 -7.47
N GLU A 71 1.99 10.62 -6.50
CA GLU A 71 3.35 10.11 -6.76
C GLU A 71 3.39 8.64 -7.21
N LEU A 72 2.35 7.86 -6.91
CA LEU A 72 2.25 6.43 -7.24
C LEU A 72 0.98 6.17 -8.07
N PRO A 73 1.02 5.21 -9.03
CA PRO A 73 -0.17 4.82 -9.78
C PRO A 73 -1.27 4.30 -8.85
N GLU A 74 -2.51 4.74 -9.07
CA GLU A 74 -3.68 4.25 -8.34
C GLU A 74 -4.00 2.79 -8.73
N PRO A 75 -4.31 1.90 -7.77
CA PRO A 75 -4.77 0.55 -8.07
C PRO A 75 -6.22 0.56 -8.60
N ASN A 76 -6.49 -0.20 -9.67
CA ASN A 76 -7.81 -0.30 -10.28
C ASN A 76 -8.70 -1.37 -9.63
N VAL A 77 -10.00 -1.09 -9.59
CA VAL A 77 -11.11 -2.04 -9.42
C VAL A 77 -11.36 -2.89 -10.66
#